data_AF-A0A936IHD0-F1
#
_entry.id   AF-A0A936IHD0-F1
#
_cell.length_a   1.000
_cell.length_b   1.000
_cell.length_c   1.000
_cell.angle_alpha   90.00
_cell.angle_beta   90.00
_cell.angle_gamma   90.00
#
_symmetry.space_group_name_H-M   'P 1'
#
loop_
_entity.id
_entity.type
_entity.pdbx_description
1 polymer ?
#
loop_
_entity_poly.entity_id
_entity_poly.type
_entity_poly.pdbx_seq_one_letter_code
_entity_poly.pdbx_strand_id
1 'polypeptide(L)'
;MRKDLSVQTLAVLLVPFLLILTVGGCPWFPDLGNGNQNTNTNTNTNTNTNANTSEPNQPVTPGDSGLTGKYVGSARCALCHTNVHRNWSATLHATALETLEAIGQGNNSICLPCHTVGHGEQGGFVSRALTNALAGVGCESCHGPGRDHVENIEDKTKRPPKSIAADVCGKCHTSEHHPNFEDWEESAHSGIQSSLVTQFIAGSNALTCGVCHSGDVFVARLKGETVGQDFLKNKAADDLNPITCAVCHDPHRKTGNAVEPEDGRDYQLRFAQVKFVTPTNTVAAATDPTRFNLCGQCHHARDRVWTDGSREPHPSDQINVFFGEMPMPASKPDPIVPSRPSVHLNAAEQCSTCHVFRSPFVAGRAPAVSGHTFEVNFEGCVDCHGTADIAKAKFDGLKVEIDTRVAQLLAALNAWGTAKNIEGKGALSWEYTSEGGPSAGGQNTIPDNIKKARYLYYYVVQGGGTGVHNPDYVREALVTALTLAQTAP
;
A
#
# COMPACT_ATOMS: atom_id res chain seq x y z
N MET A 1 21.98 43.45 -54.53
CA MET A 1 23.41 43.85 -54.58
C MET A 1 24.06 43.20 -53.36
N ARG A 2 24.88 42.15 -53.51
CA ARG A 2 26.33 42.12 -53.86
C ARG A 2 27.26 42.68 -52.75
N LYS A 3 28.24 41.84 -52.39
CA LYS A 3 29.40 42.02 -51.48
C LYS A 3 29.13 41.79 -49.98
N ASP A 4 29.72 40.79 -49.29
CA ASP A 4 31.15 40.36 -49.12
C ASP A 4 31.87 41.24 -48.06
N LEU A 5 32.69 40.76 -47.11
CA LEU A 5 33.09 39.40 -46.65
C LEU A 5 33.77 39.54 -45.26
N SER A 6 33.77 38.50 -44.41
CA SER A 6 34.90 38.19 -43.50
C SER A 6 34.75 36.79 -42.88
N VAL A 7 35.84 36.04 -42.71
CA VAL A 7 35.87 34.59 -42.45
C VAL A 7 36.86 34.25 -41.33
N GLN A 8 36.47 33.32 -40.44
CA GLN A 8 37.27 32.38 -39.60
C GLN A 8 36.30 31.75 -38.58
N THR A 9 36.25 30.46 -38.21
CA THR A 9 36.91 29.19 -38.61
C THR A 9 35.95 28.03 -38.19
N LEU A 10 36.18 26.71 -38.26
CA LEU A 10 37.37 25.85 -38.48
C LEU A 10 37.10 24.79 -39.58
N ALA A 11 37.15 23.48 -39.28
CA ALA A 11 36.95 22.39 -40.25
C ALA A 11 36.24 21.14 -39.65
N VAL A 12 35.58 20.39 -40.52
CA VAL A 12 34.96 19.06 -40.29
C VAL A 12 36.01 17.95 -40.39
N LEU A 13 35.88 16.89 -39.58
CA LEU A 13 36.46 15.58 -39.88
C LEU A 13 35.58 14.44 -39.34
N LEU A 14 35.16 13.55 -40.24
CA LEU A 14 34.43 12.30 -39.98
C LEU A 14 35.40 11.13 -39.78
N VAL A 15 35.10 10.22 -38.84
CA VAL A 15 35.76 8.91 -38.72
C VAL A 15 34.68 7.86 -38.36
N PRO A 16 34.66 6.65 -38.98
CA PRO A 16 33.52 5.73 -38.91
C PRO A 16 33.59 4.70 -37.79
N PHE A 17 32.44 4.05 -37.54
CA PHE A 17 32.28 2.88 -36.67
C PHE A 17 33.20 1.71 -37.06
N LEU A 18 33.75 1.01 -36.06
CA LEU A 18 34.33 -0.32 -36.21
C LEU A 18 33.86 -1.24 -35.07
N LEU A 19 33.30 -2.39 -35.42
CA LEU A 19 32.99 -3.46 -34.45
C LEU A 19 34.29 -4.07 -33.91
N ILE A 20 34.37 -4.29 -32.60
CA ILE A 20 35.31 -5.26 -32.01
C ILE A 20 34.53 -6.14 -31.01
N LEU A 21 34.44 -7.42 -31.35
CA LEU A 21 34.10 -8.50 -30.42
C LEU A 21 35.35 -8.83 -29.59
N THR A 22 35.25 -8.77 -28.25
CA THR A 22 36.12 -9.56 -27.36
C THR A 22 35.31 -10.14 -26.21
N VAL A 23 35.74 -11.30 -25.74
CA VAL A 23 35.05 -12.14 -24.76
C VAL A 23 35.83 -12.09 -23.45
N GLY A 24 35.15 -11.88 -22.32
CA GLY A 24 35.78 -11.88 -20.99
C GLY A 24 34.77 -11.51 -19.91
N GLY A 25 34.36 -12.48 -19.09
CA GLY A 25 33.26 -12.31 -18.14
C GLY A 25 33.62 -11.51 -16.88
N CYS A 26 32.61 -10.87 -16.30
CA CYS A 26 32.60 -10.34 -14.93
C CYS A 26 31.56 -11.14 -14.11
N PRO A 27 31.79 -11.41 -12.80
CA PRO A 27 30.96 -12.34 -12.04
C PRO A 27 29.58 -11.77 -11.66
N TRP A 28 28.64 -12.69 -11.49
CA TRP A 28 27.23 -12.42 -11.18
C TRP A 28 27.02 -11.70 -9.83
N PHE A 29 26.22 -10.64 -9.85
CA PHE A 29 25.37 -10.24 -8.74
C PHE A 29 23.91 -10.42 -9.18
N PRO A 30 23.02 -11.04 -8.38
CA PRO A 30 21.60 -11.05 -8.68
C PRO A 30 21.01 -9.66 -8.41
N ASP A 31 20.52 -9.03 -9.46
CA ASP A 31 19.76 -7.79 -9.43
C ASP A 31 18.43 -8.01 -8.69
N LEU A 32 18.18 -7.25 -7.62
CA LEU A 32 16.86 -7.17 -6.95
C LEU A 32 15.95 -6.18 -7.69
N GLY A 33 15.93 -6.29 -9.01
CA GLY A 33 15.12 -5.54 -9.95
C GLY A 33 14.18 -6.47 -10.69
N ASN A 34 13.18 -7.03 -10.01
CA ASN A 34 12.09 -7.73 -10.70
C ASN A 34 11.16 -6.70 -11.35
N GLY A 35 11.65 -6.08 -12.43
CA GLY A 35 10.85 -5.27 -13.32
C GLY A 35 9.77 -6.14 -13.94
N ASN A 36 8.56 -6.07 -13.38
CA ASN A 36 7.40 -6.74 -13.92
C ASN A 36 7.08 -6.13 -15.29
N GLN A 37 7.61 -6.75 -16.35
CA GLN A 37 7.23 -6.52 -17.75
C GLN A 37 5.80 -7.06 -17.98
N ASN A 38 4.84 -6.53 -17.23
CA ASN A 38 3.43 -6.74 -17.46
C ASN A 38 3.00 -5.80 -18.58
N THR A 39 3.31 -6.16 -19.83
CA THR A 39 2.69 -5.54 -21.01
C THR A 39 1.23 -5.98 -21.12
N ASN A 40 0.43 -5.60 -20.13
CA ASN A 40 -1.00 -5.80 -20.11
C ASN A 40 -1.67 -4.44 -20.20
N THR A 41 -1.67 -3.89 -21.42
CA THR A 41 -2.54 -2.78 -21.82
C THR A 41 -3.98 -3.27 -21.80
N ASN A 42 -4.52 -3.49 -20.61
CA ASN A 42 -5.88 -3.96 -20.42
C ASN A 42 -6.83 -2.75 -20.43
N THR A 43 -6.98 -2.16 -21.61
CA THR A 43 -8.12 -1.29 -21.91
C THR A 43 -9.39 -2.13 -21.82
N ASN A 44 -9.94 -2.29 -20.61
CA ASN A 44 -11.12 -3.08 -20.37
C ASN A 44 -12.39 -2.31 -20.81
N THR A 45 -12.48 -2.10 -22.12
CA THR A 45 -13.74 -1.78 -22.79
C THR A 45 -14.64 -3.00 -22.72
N ASN A 46 -15.32 -3.17 -21.59
CA ASN A 46 -16.26 -4.27 -21.38
C ASN A 46 -17.55 -4.02 -22.18
N THR A 47 -17.46 -4.13 -23.50
CA THR A 47 -18.60 -4.11 -24.41
C THR A 47 -19.34 -5.42 -24.28
N ASN A 48 -20.25 -5.50 -23.31
CA ASN A 48 -21.18 -6.61 -23.17
C ASN A 48 -22.21 -6.59 -24.33
N THR A 49 -21.82 -7.15 -25.49
CA THR A 49 -22.68 -7.28 -26.66
C THR A 49 -23.64 -8.45 -26.51
N ASN A 50 -24.62 -8.30 -25.63
CA ASN A 50 -25.81 -9.13 -25.69
C ASN A 50 -26.79 -8.48 -26.67
N ALA A 51 -26.74 -8.94 -27.93
CA ALA A 51 -27.58 -8.42 -29.01
C ALA A 51 -29.04 -8.81 -28.77
N ASN A 52 -29.82 -7.90 -28.18
CA ASN A 52 -31.27 -7.91 -28.28
C ASN A 52 -31.74 -6.65 -29.02
N THR A 53 -32.84 -6.79 -29.75
CA THR A 53 -33.31 -5.90 -30.83
C THR A 53 -33.30 -4.40 -30.49
N SER A 54 -32.87 -3.60 -31.45
CA SER A 54 -32.87 -2.13 -31.40
C SER A 54 -34.28 -1.54 -31.26
N GLU A 55 -34.67 -1.19 -30.04
CA GLU A 55 -35.67 -0.16 -29.78
C GLU A 55 -35.17 1.20 -30.32
N PRO A 56 -36.03 2.02 -30.95
CA PRO A 56 -35.60 3.29 -31.52
C PRO A 56 -35.24 4.29 -30.43
N ASN A 57 -34.07 4.91 -30.58
CA ASN A 57 -33.44 5.88 -29.69
C ASN A 57 -34.45 6.92 -29.14
N GLN A 58 -35.00 6.67 -27.95
CA GLN A 58 -35.95 7.58 -27.31
C GLN A 58 -35.21 8.82 -26.79
N PRO A 59 -35.76 10.03 -26.96
CA PRO A 59 -35.14 11.22 -26.40
C PRO A 59 -35.10 11.10 -24.87
N VAL A 60 -33.94 11.39 -24.27
CA VAL A 60 -33.79 11.45 -22.81
C VAL A 60 -34.73 12.54 -22.29
N THR A 61 -35.83 12.13 -21.66
CA THR A 61 -36.82 13.05 -21.08
C THR A 61 -36.19 13.81 -19.92
N PRO A 62 -36.22 15.15 -19.92
CA PRO A 62 -35.74 15.92 -18.77
C PRO A 62 -36.63 15.68 -17.55
N GLY A 63 -36.06 15.16 -16.46
CA GLY A 63 -36.67 15.23 -15.13
C GLY A 63 -37.54 14.04 -14.70
N ASP A 64 -37.10 12.80 -14.94
CA ASP A 64 -37.64 11.62 -14.25
C ASP A 64 -36.69 11.16 -13.12
N SER A 65 -36.07 12.13 -12.44
CA SER A 65 -35.05 11.94 -11.42
C SER A 65 -35.55 12.40 -10.04
N GLY A 66 -35.40 11.54 -9.03
CA GLY A 66 -36.11 11.66 -7.76
C GLY A 66 -37.30 10.70 -7.65
N LEU A 67 -38.51 11.21 -7.36
CA LEU A 67 -39.65 10.42 -6.85
C LEU A 67 -40.07 9.21 -7.72
N THR A 68 -39.86 9.26 -9.03
CA THR A 68 -40.16 8.21 -10.03
C THR A 68 -38.91 7.54 -10.62
N GLY A 69 -37.72 8.14 -10.45
CA GLY A 69 -36.46 7.68 -11.05
C GLY A 69 -35.83 6.49 -10.34
N LYS A 70 -34.94 5.76 -11.03
CA LYS A 70 -34.21 4.60 -10.48
C LYS A 70 -33.42 4.92 -9.20
N TYR A 71 -32.95 6.16 -9.09
CA TYR A 71 -32.29 6.71 -7.91
C TYR A 71 -33.29 7.32 -6.93
N VAL A 72 -33.19 6.95 -5.64
CA VAL A 72 -34.14 7.34 -4.58
C VAL A 72 -33.59 8.35 -3.57
N GLY A 73 -32.28 8.61 -3.59
CA GLY A 73 -31.57 9.52 -2.70
C GLY A 73 -31.28 8.95 -1.31
N SER A 74 -30.15 9.34 -0.72
CA SER A 74 -29.67 8.82 0.57
C SER A 74 -30.70 8.94 1.70
N ALA A 75 -31.53 9.98 1.69
CA ALA A 75 -32.59 10.19 2.68
C ALA A 75 -33.60 9.03 2.74
N ARG A 76 -33.84 8.31 1.62
CA ARG A 76 -34.70 7.11 1.61
C ARG A 76 -34.03 5.93 2.32
N CYS A 77 -32.71 5.79 2.18
CA CYS A 77 -31.91 4.79 2.87
C CYS A 77 -31.93 4.98 4.40
N ALA A 78 -32.05 6.22 4.88
CA ALA A 78 -32.08 6.57 6.31
C ALA A 78 -33.24 5.91 7.09
N LEU A 79 -34.33 5.54 6.42
CA LEU A 79 -35.51 4.92 7.03
C LEU A 79 -35.22 3.52 7.60
N CYS A 80 -34.31 2.77 6.97
CA CYS A 80 -33.91 1.43 7.39
C CYS A 80 -32.46 1.35 7.90
N HIS A 81 -31.58 2.22 7.38
CA HIS A 81 -30.14 2.23 7.68
C HIS A 81 -29.72 3.49 8.45
N THR A 82 -30.53 3.90 9.43
CA THR A 82 -30.41 5.17 10.16
C THR A 82 -29.01 5.44 10.72
N ASN A 83 -28.35 4.42 11.29
CA ASN A 83 -27.00 4.56 11.85
C ASN A 83 -25.94 4.83 10.76
N VAL A 84 -26.01 4.11 9.63
CA VAL A 84 -25.08 4.27 8.51
C VAL A 84 -25.30 5.63 7.85
N HIS A 85 -26.56 6.00 7.57
CA HIS A 85 -26.89 7.29 6.98
C HIS A 85 -26.43 8.46 7.84
N ARG A 86 -26.71 8.45 9.15
CA ARG A 86 -26.27 9.50 10.09
C ARG A 86 -24.76 9.71 10.03
N ASN A 87 -24.00 8.62 10.03
CA ASN A 87 -22.54 8.71 10.02
C ASN A 87 -22.01 9.16 8.64
N TRP A 88 -22.57 8.66 7.54
CA TRP A 88 -22.22 9.07 6.18
C TRP A 88 -22.53 10.55 5.95
N SER A 89 -23.66 11.05 6.45
CA SER A 89 -24.09 12.45 6.29
C SER A 89 -23.16 13.48 6.95
N ALA A 90 -22.22 13.05 7.80
CA ALA A 90 -21.18 13.89 8.38
C ALA A 90 -19.86 13.92 7.56
N THR A 91 -19.74 13.06 6.54
CA THR A 91 -18.56 12.97 5.64
C THR A 91 -18.60 14.03 4.55
N LEU A 92 -17.44 14.35 3.96
CA LEU A 92 -17.35 15.31 2.85
C LEU A 92 -17.98 14.80 1.55
N HIS A 93 -18.13 13.47 1.39
CA HIS A 93 -18.89 12.88 0.28
C HIS A 93 -20.34 13.39 0.26
N ALA A 94 -21.00 13.44 1.43
CA ALA A 94 -22.37 13.93 1.56
C ALA A 94 -22.54 15.40 1.17
N THR A 95 -21.46 16.20 1.21
CA THR A 95 -21.44 17.63 0.85
C THR A 95 -20.50 17.92 -0.33
N ALA A 96 -20.34 16.98 -1.25
CA ALA A 96 -19.38 17.10 -2.34
C ALA A 96 -19.78 18.16 -3.38
N LEU A 97 -21.08 18.40 -3.62
CA LEU A 97 -21.51 19.40 -4.60
C LEU A 97 -21.27 20.83 -4.08
N GLU A 98 -21.43 21.02 -2.78
CA GLU A 98 -21.24 22.29 -2.07
C GLU A 98 -19.80 22.83 -2.26
N THR A 99 -18.80 21.96 -2.36
CA THR A 99 -17.41 22.38 -2.59
C THR A 99 -17.19 22.94 -4.01
N LEU A 100 -17.91 22.43 -5.01
CA LEU A 100 -17.92 23.00 -6.37
C LEU A 100 -18.74 24.30 -6.42
N GLU A 101 -19.89 24.34 -5.75
CA GLU A 101 -20.73 25.54 -5.68
C GLU A 101 -19.97 26.72 -5.05
N ALA A 102 -19.18 26.47 -4.00
CA ALA A 102 -18.34 27.48 -3.35
C ALA A 102 -17.29 28.14 -4.28
N ILE A 103 -16.86 27.44 -5.35
CA ILE A 103 -15.92 27.95 -6.36
C ILE A 103 -16.60 28.29 -7.70
N GLY A 104 -17.94 28.35 -7.74
CA GLY A 104 -18.72 28.66 -8.95
C GLY A 104 -18.78 27.55 -10.00
N GLN A 105 -18.34 26.33 -9.68
CA GLN A 105 -18.30 25.17 -10.57
C GLN A 105 -19.48 24.20 -10.39
N GLY A 106 -20.47 24.52 -9.54
CA GLY A 106 -21.61 23.65 -9.22
C GLY A 106 -22.54 23.25 -10.38
N ASN A 107 -22.37 23.84 -11.57
CA ASN A 107 -23.07 23.45 -12.81
C ASN A 107 -22.12 22.89 -13.89
N ASN A 108 -20.84 22.64 -13.57
CA ASN A 108 -19.87 22.16 -14.54
C ASN A 108 -20.11 20.66 -14.84
N SER A 109 -20.55 20.35 -16.06
CA SER A 109 -20.88 18.98 -16.49
C SER A 109 -19.69 18.01 -16.50
N ILE A 110 -18.44 18.50 -16.43
CA ILE A 110 -17.25 17.66 -16.26
C ILE A 110 -17.11 17.23 -14.79
N CYS A 111 -17.51 18.08 -13.84
CA CYS A 111 -17.35 17.82 -12.41
C CYS A 111 -18.57 17.11 -11.79
N LEU A 112 -19.77 17.37 -12.31
CA LEU A 112 -21.02 16.80 -11.78
C LEU A 112 -21.05 15.26 -11.67
N PRO A 113 -20.49 14.45 -12.60
CA PRO A 113 -20.43 12.99 -12.46
C PRO A 113 -19.75 12.51 -11.17
N CYS A 114 -18.75 13.23 -10.67
CA CYS A 114 -17.99 12.85 -9.48
C CYS A 114 -18.52 13.48 -8.18
N HIS A 115 -19.37 14.50 -8.27
CA HIS A 115 -19.88 15.28 -7.13
C HIS A 115 -21.38 15.15 -6.88
N THR A 116 -22.08 14.31 -7.66
CA THR A 116 -23.54 14.06 -7.53
C THR A 116 -23.88 12.59 -7.81
N VAL A 117 -25.11 12.18 -7.53
CA VAL A 117 -25.58 10.81 -7.82
C VAL A 117 -26.08 10.70 -9.26
N GLY A 118 -25.39 9.91 -10.10
CA GLY A 118 -25.88 9.46 -11.41
C GLY A 118 -26.02 10.56 -12.48
N HIS A 119 -25.24 11.64 -12.43
CA HIS A 119 -25.35 12.70 -13.44
C HIS A 119 -25.10 12.16 -14.86
N GLY A 120 -25.98 12.53 -15.80
CA GLY A 120 -25.98 12.00 -17.16
C GLY A 120 -26.68 10.66 -17.34
N GLU A 121 -27.05 9.97 -16.25
CA GLU A 121 -27.80 8.71 -16.29
C GLU A 121 -29.32 8.91 -16.19
N GLN A 122 -30.07 7.91 -16.65
CA GLN A 122 -31.54 7.89 -16.54
C GLN A 122 -31.99 7.90 -15.07
N GLY A 123 -32.58 9.03 -14.65
CA GLY A 123 -33.11 9.20 -13.30
C GLY A 123 -32.09 9.70 -12.27
N GLY A 124 -30.87 10.09 -12.69
CA GLY A 124 -29.86 10.70 -11.81
C GLY A 124 -29.90 12.23 -11.75
N PHE A 125 -28.90 12.85 -11.12
CA PHE A 125 -28.88 14.29 -10.82
C PHE A 125 -28.92 15.18 -12.08
N VAL A 126 -29.84 16.15 -12.07
CA VAL A 126 -30.00 17.18 -13.12
C VAL A 126 -29.69 18.57 -12.57
N SER A 127 -30.27 18.95 -11.42
CA SER A 127 -30.03 20.25 -10.78
C SER A 127 -30.55 20.27 -9.33
N ARG A 128 -30.10 21.24 -8.53
CA ARG A 128 -30.67 21.53 -7.20
C ARG A 128 -32.20 21.72 -7.23
N ALA A 129 -32.75 22.33 -8.28
CA ALA A 129 -34.17 22.64 -8.37
C ALA A 129 -35.05 21.42 -8.64
N LEU A 130 -34.54 20.43 -9.40
CA LEU A 130 -35.30 19.24 -9.81
C LEU A 130 -34.96 18.01 -8.95
N THR A 131 -33.70 17.86 -8.56
CA THR A 131 -33.13 16.58 -8.08
C THR A 131 -32.28 16.77 -6.81
N ASN A 132 -32.64 17.68 -5.91
CA ASN A 132 -31.80 17.99 -4.73
C ASN A 132 -31.45 16.76 -3.86
N ALA A 133 -32.32 15.74 -3.82
CA ALA A 133 -32.08 14.49 -3.10
C ALA A 133 -30.89 13.65 -3.64
N LEU A 134 -30.36 14.02 -4.81
CA LEU A 134 -29.24 13.40 -5.51
C LEU A 134 -27.98 14.31 -5.55
N ALA A 135 -28.00 15.43 -4.84
CA ALA A 135 -26.83 16.30 -4.67
C ALA A 135 -25.79 15.65 -3.73
N GLY A 136 -24.50 15.86 -4.01
CA GLY A 136 -23.41 15.21 -3.28
C GLY A 136 -23.20 13.74 -3.69
N VAL A 137 -22.14 13.13 -3.17
CA VAL A 137 -21.82 11.71 -3.38
C VAL A 137 -22.65 10.87 -2.40
N GLY A 138 -23.83 10.47 -2.86
CA GLY A 138 -24.83 9.70 -2.12
C GLY A 138 -24.50 8.22 -1.97
N CYS A 139 -25.33 7.49 -1.21
CA CYS A 139 -25.20 6.03 -1.05
C CYS A 139 -25.17 5.31 -2.42
N GLU A 140 -25.97 5.80 -3.36
CA GLU A 140 -26.17 5.21 -4.68
C GLU A 140 -25.01 5.49 -5.65
N SER A 141 -24.08 6.41 -5.34
CA SER A 141 -22.83 6.58 -6.11
C SER A 141 -21.91 5.36 -6.00
N CYS A 142 -21.89 4.71 -4.83
CA CYS A 142 -21.10 3.49 -4.58
C CYS A 142 -21.93 2.22 -4.75
N HIS A 143 -23.19 2.24 -4.32
CA HIS A 143 -24.08 1.06 -4.31
C HIS A 143 -24.96 0.93 -5.56
N GLY A 144 -25.01 1.91 -6.46
CA GLY A 144 -25.93 1.94 -7.59
C GLY A 144 -27.37 2.28 -7.20
N PRO A 145 -28.31 2.28 -8.17
CA PRO A 145 -29.69 2.72 -7.96
C PRO A 145 -30.47 1.87 -6.95
N GLY A 146 -31.13 2.52 -6.00
CA GLY A 146 -31.76 1.88 -4.84
C GLY A 146 -33.26 1.58 -4.96
N ARG A 147 -33.95 1.97 -6.04
CA ARG A 147 -35.42 1.83 -6.14
C ARG A 147 -35.92 0.40 -5.94
N ASP A 148 -35.44 -0.54 -6.76
CA ASP A 148 -35.85 -1.95 -6.71
C ASP A 148 -35.75 -2.53 -5.29
N HIS A 149 -34.68 -2.20 -4.57
CA HIS A 149 -34.47 -2.61 -3.18
C HIS A 149 -35.52 -2.03 -2.24
N VAL A 150 -35.75 -0.72 -2.33
CA VAL A 150 -36.64 0.03 -1.44
C VAL A 150 -38.11 -0.36 -1.64
N GLU A 151 -38.49 -0.74 -2.85
CA GLU A 151 -39.84 -1.20 -3.17
C GLU A 151 -40.02 -2.70 -2.84
N ASN A 152 -38.94 -3.49 -2.79
CA ASN A 152 -38.98 -4.95 -2.58
C ASN A 152 -37.96 -5.41 -1.52
N ILE A 153 -38.03 -4.85 -0.30
CA ILE A 153 -37.00 -5.04 0.76
C ILE A 153 -36.73 -6.51 1.15
N GLU A 154 -37.72 -7.39 1.00
CA GLU A 154 -37.62 -8.82 1.28
C GLU A 154 -36.88 -9.60 0.17
N ASP A 155 -36.88 -9.08 -1.06
CA ASP A 155 -36.17 -9.71 -2.17
C ASP A 155 -34.66 -9.44 -2.06
N LYS A 156 -33.93 -10.47 -1.64
CA LYS A 156 -32.47 -10.42 -1.49
C LYS A 156 -31.74 -10.19 -2.82
N THR A 157 -32.36 -10.54 -3.96
CA THR A 157 -31.76 -10.33 -5.29
C THR A 157 -31.78 -8.86 -5.72
N LYS A 158 -32.66 -8.05 -5.10
CA LYS A 158 -32.77 -6.61 -5.36
C LYS A 158 -31.87 -5.75 -4.46
N ARG A 159 -31.10 -6.35 -3.55
CA ARG A 159 -30.21 -5.61 -2.65
C ARG A 159 -29.07 -4.95 -3.43
N PRO A 160 -28.72 -3.68 -3.14
CA PRO A 160 -27.62 -3.02 -3.83
C PRO A 160 -26.30 -3.76 -3.60
N PRO A 161 -25.41 -3.84 -4.62
CA PRO A 161 -24.11 -4.48 -4.49
C PRO A 161 -23.28 -3.89 -3.35
N LYS A 162 -22.56 -4.75 -2.64
CA LYS A 162 -21.52 -4.36 -1.67
C LYS A 162 -20.18 -4.81 -2.23
N SER A 163 -19.49 -3.91 -2.91
CA SER A 163 -18.12 -4.15 -3.38
C SER A 163 -17.13 -3.40 -2.48
N ILE A 164 -15.93 -3.97 -2.35
CA ILE A 164 -14.75 -3.30 -1.77
C ILE A 164 -13.64 -3.13 -2.83
N ALA A 165 -13.91 -3.49 -4.08
CA ALA A 165 -12.98 -3.29 -5.18
C ALA A 165 -12.66 -1.79 -5.34
N ALA A 166 -11.41 -1.50 -5.71
CA ALA A 166 -10.91 -0.11 -5.76
C ALA A 166 -11.57 0.71 -6.88
N ASP A 167 -12.08 0.07 -7.93
CA ASP A 167 -12.80 0.68 -9.05
C ASP A 167 -14.04 1.49 -8.58
N VAL A 168 -14.71 1.05 -7.51
CA VAL A 168 -15.82 1.78 -6.87
C VAL A 168 -15.39 3.20 -6.47
N CYS A 169 -14.14 3.37 -6.03
CA CYS A 169 -13.55 4.66 -5.68
C CYS A 169 -12.93 5.34 -6.91
N GLY A 170 -12.27 4.56 -7.77
CA GLY A 170 -11.63 5.01 -9.03
C GLY A 170 -12.58 5.64 -10.05
N LYS A 171 -13.89 5.40 -9.96
CA LYS A 171 -14.91 6.17 -10.70
C LYS A 171 -14.80 7.70 -10.55
N CYS A 172 -14.26 8.17 -9.43
CA CYS A 172 -14.18 9.60 -9.08
C CYS A 172 -12.75 10.01 -8.68
N HIS A 173 -12.06 9.14 -7.96
CA HIS A 173 -10.67 9.35 -7.53
C HIS A 173 -9.69 8.87 -8.59
N THR A 174 -9.71 9.57 -9.73
CA THR A 174 -8.88 9.33 -10.92
C THR A 174 -8.30 10.65 -11.44
N SER A 175 -7.30 10.54 -12.33
CA SER A 175 -6.83 11.62 -13.21
C SER A 175 -6.11 12.79 -12.50
N GLU A 176 -5.67 13.80 -13.25
CA GLU A 176 -4.75 14.86 -12.79
C GLU A 176 -5.15 15.57 -11.47
N HIS A 177 -6.44 15.65 -11.15
CA HIS A 177 -6.93 16.28 -9.93
C HIS A 177 -6.93 15.35 -8.71
N HIS A 178 -7.11 14.03 -8.91
CA HIS A 178 -7.32 13.04 -7.86
C HIS A 178 -6.70 11.67 -8.21
N PRO A 179 -5.39 11.54 -8.49
CA PRO A 179 -4.81 10.32 -9.06
C PRO A 179 -4.67 9.15 -8.07
N ASN A 180 -5.53 9.07 -7.05
CA ASN A 180 -5.44 8.06 -5.99
C ASN A 180 -5.59 6.62 -6.50
N PHE A 181 -6.41 6.41 -7.55
CA PHE A 181 -6.63 5.08 -8.09
C PHE A 181 -5.44 4.62 -8.94
N GLU A 182 -4.91 5.47 -9.80
CA GLU A 182 -3.72 5.20 -10.61
C GLU A 182 -2.48 5.01 -9.73
N ASP A 183 -2.26 5.92 -8.77
CA ASP A 183 -1.20 5.80 -7.74
C ASP A 183 -1.32 4.44 -7.00
N TRP A 184 -2.54 4.02 -6.66
CA TRP A 184 -2.79 2.73 -6.00
C TRP A 184 -2.54 1.54 -6.92
N GLU A 185 -2.94 1.60 -8.20
CA GLU A 185 -2.70 0.55 -9.19
C GLU A 185 -1.20 0.28 -9.39
N GLU A 186 -0.37 1.33 -9.40
CA GLU A 186 1.10 1.23 -9.45
C GLU A 186 1.71 0.60 -8.18
N SER A 187 1.02 0.69 -7.04
CA SER A 187 1.52 0.18 -5.76
C SER A 187 1.43 -1.34 -5.61
N ALA A 188 2.26 -1.91 -4.74
CA ALA A 188 2.17 -3.33 -4.37
C ALA A 188 0.84 -3.71 -3.68
N HIS A 189 0.04 -2.74 -3.22
CA HIS A 189 -1.26 -2.99 -2.59
C HIS A 189 -2.38 -3.33 -3.59
N SER A 190 -2.20 -3.06 -4.89
CA SER A 190 -3.13 -3.49 -5.95
C SER A 190 -3.05 -4.99 -6.28
N GLY A 191 -1.97 -5.66 -5.87
CA GLY A 191 -1.70 -7.05 -6.21
C GLY A 191 -1.93 -8.05 -5.07
N ILE A 192 -2.26 -9.29 -5.44
CA ILE A 192 -2.07 -10.47 -4.59
C ILE A 192 -1.00 -11.35 -5.28
N GLN A 193 0.00 -11.81 -4.53
CA GLN A 193 1.02 -12.72 -5.08
C GLN A 193 0.35 -14.00 -5.64
N SER A 194 0.76 -14.45 -6.83
CA SER A 194 0.15 -15.59 -7.53
C SER A 194 0.16 -16.91 -6.72
N SER A 195 1.19 -17.10 -5.91
CA SER A 195 1.29 -18.20 -4.94
C SER A 195 0.19 -18.15 -3.86
N LEU A 196 -0.14 -16.96 -3.36
CA LEU A 196 -1.22 -16.74 -2.40
C LEU A 196 -2.60 -16.86 -3.07
N VAL A 197 -2.78 -16.34 -4.29
CA VAL A 197 -4.02 -16.54 -5.08
C VAL A 197 -4.36 -18.03 -5.18
N THR A 198 -3.37 -18.87 -5.53
CA THR A 198 -3.56 -20.32 -5.64
C THR A 198 -3.94 -20.95 -4.30
N GLN A 199 -3.31 -20.51 -3.19
CA GLN A 199 -3.61 -21.00 -1.85
C GLN A 199 -5.01 -20.60 -1.36
N PHE A 200 -5.41 -19.34 -1.60
CA PHE A 200 -6.70 -18.80 -1.20
C PHE A 200 -7.86 -19.51 -1.91
N ILE A 201 -7.79 -19.67 -3.23
CA ILE A 201 -8.83 -20.34 -4.03
C ILE A 201 -8.93 -21.83 -3.68
N ALA A 202 -7.81 -22.48 -3.34
CA ALA A 202 -7.79 -23.85 -2.82
C ALA A 202 -8.41 -23.99 -1.41
N GLY A 203 -8.66 -22.87 -0.71
CA GLY A 203 -9.24 -22.83 0.64
C GLY A 203 -8.21 -22.98 1.75
N SER A 204 -7.05 -22.34 1.61
CA SER A 204 -5.98 -22.34 2.60
C SER A 204 -5.45 -20.92 2.88
N ASN A 205 -4.82 -20.73 4.04
CA ASN A 205 -4.10 -19.53 4.45
C ASN A 205 -4.89 -18.21 4.52
N ALA A 206 -6.22 -18.22 4.42
CA ALA A 206 -7.02 -17.02 4.64
C ALA A 206 -6.83 -16.44 6.06
N LEU A 207 -6.68 -17.27 7.10
CA LEU A 207 -6.46 -16.81 8.48
C LEU A 207 -5.01 -16.47 8.83
N THR A 208 -4.03 -16.84 7.99
CA THR A 208 -2.60 -16.60 8.24
C THR A 208 -2.06 -15.48 7.36
N CYS A 209 -2.16 -15.65 6.03
CA CYS A 209 -1.68 -14.71 5.02
C CYS A 209 -2.79 -13.72 4.60
N GLY A 210 -4.03 -14.19 4.46
CA GLY A 210 -5.17 -13.36 4.04
C GLY A 210 -5.43 -12.17 4.96
N VAL A 211 -5.02 -12.26 6.23
CA VAL A 211 -5.04 -11.17 7.22
C VAL A 211 -4.35 -9.89 6.72
N CYS A 212 -3.29 -9.99 5.92
CA CYS A 212 -2.55 -8.84 5.39
C CYS A 212 -2.53 -8.77 3.85
N HIS A 213 -2.95 -9.84 3.16
CA HIS A 213 -2.88 -9.97 1.69
C HIS A 213 -4.26 -10.18 1.02
N SER A 214 -5.37 -9.94 1.73
CA SER A 214 -6.71 -9.96 1.15
C SER A 214 -7.61 -8.92 1.83
N GLY A 215 -8.11 -7.97 1.05
CA GLY A 215 -9.09 -6.99 1.51
C GLY A 215 -10.41 -7.64 1.92
N ASP A 216 -10.79 -8.75 1.26
CA ASP A 216 -11.97 -9.53 1.64
C ASP A 216 -11.87 -10.02 3.08
N VAL A 217 -10.76 -10.68 3.43
CA VAL A 217 -10.50 -11.20 4.79
C VAL A 217 -10.38 -10.06 5.79
N PHE A 218 -9.66 -8.99 5.46
CA PHE A 218 -9.47 -7.86 6.36
C PHE A 218 -10.80 -7.19 6.71
N VAL A 219 -11.62 -6.89 5.70
CA VAL A 219 -12.92 -6.24 5.87
C VAL A 219 -13.95 -7.17 6.54
N ALA A 220 -13.90 -8.48 6.30
CA ALA A 220 -14.73 -9.45 7.02
C ALA A 220 -14.38 -9.47 8.53
N ARG A 221 -13.10 -9.57 8.88
CA ARG A 221 -12.62 -9.52 10.28
C ARG A 221 -12.98 -8.21 10.98
N LEU A 222 -12.87 -7.07 10.29
CA LEU A 222 -13.29 -5.76 10.80
C LEU A 222 -14.78 -5.68 11.17
N LYS A 223 -15.64 -6.41 10.45
CA LYS A 223 -17.08 -6.49 10.73
C LYS A 223 -17.43 -7.49 11.84
N GLY A 224 -16.44 -8.18 12.40
CA GLY A 224 -16.64 -9.28 13.35
C GLY A 224 -17.18 -10.56 12.69
N GLU A 225 -17.05 -10.71 11.37
CA GLU A 225 -17.45 -11.93 10.67
C GLU A 225 -16.49 -13.09 11.02
N THR A 226 -17.03 -14.31 11.14
CA THR A 226 -16.20 -15.51 11.36
C THR A 226 -15.52 -15.91 10.06
N VAL A 227 -14.22 -15.63 9.96
CA VAL A 227 -13.37 -16.06 8.84
C VAL A 227 -12.76 -17.43 9.15
N GLY A 228 -12.89 -18.39 8.22
CA GLY A 228 -12.21 -19.68 8.23
C GLY A 228 -10.95 -19.68 7.36
N GLN A 229 -10.12 -20.72 7.44
CA GLN A 229 -8.97 -20.89 6.52
C GLN A 229 -9.38 -20.99 5.05
N ASP A 230 -10.61 -21.45 4.81
CA ASP A 230 -11.25 -21.68 3.53
C ASP A 230 -12.23 -20.56 3.10
N PHE A 231 -12.20 -19.41 3.77
CA PHE A 231 -13.10 -18.27 3.48
C PHE A 231 -13.06 -17.78 2.02
N LEU A 232 -11.92 -17.96 1.33
CA LEU A 232 -11.71 -17.55 -0.07
C LEU A 232 -11.83 -18.73 -1.06
N LYS A 233 -12.22 -19.91 -0.59
CA LYS A 233 -12.26 -21.14 -1.40
C LYS A 233 -13.23 -21.02 -2.56
N ASN A 234 -12.83 -21.50 -3.73
CA ASN A 234 -13.60 -21.47 -4.99
C ASN A 234 -13.99 -20.07 -5.50
N LYS A 235 -13.53 -18.98 -4.87
CA LYS A 235 -13.70 -17.63 -5.40
C LYS A 235 -12.88 -17.50 -6.70
N ALA A 236 -13.38 -16.80 -7.73
CA ALA A 236 -12.58 -16.59 -8.93
C ALA A 236 -11.35 -15.73 -8.60
N ALA A 237 -10.25 -15.91 -9.33
CA ALA A 237 -9.03 -15.13 -9.10
C ALA A 237 -9.29 -13.62 -9.26
N ASP A 238 -10.05 -13.25 -10.30
CA ASP A 238 -10.38 -11.86 -10.62
C ASP A 238 -11.40 -11.25 -9.63
N ASP A 239 -12.10 -12.06 -8.84
CA ASP A 239 -13.00 -11.57 -7.79
C ASP A 239 -12.25 -11.25 -6.48
N LEU A 240 -11.03 -11.78 -6.29
CA LEU A 240 -10.26 -11.61 -5.04
C LEU A 240 -9.85 -10.16 -4.84
N ASN A 241 -10.27 -9.55 -3.73
CA ASN A 241 -9.90 -8.17 -3.44
C ASN A 241 -8.51 -8.12 -2.79
N PRO A 242 -7.55 -7.36 -3.36
CA PRO A 242 -6.24 -7.09 -2.77
C PRO A 242 -6.40 -6.05 -1.64
N ILE A 243 -5.36 -5.28 -1.32
CA ILE A 243 -5.43 -4.21 -0.30
C ILE A 243 -5.99 -2.93 -0.94
N THR A 244 -7.31 -2.89 -1.09
CA THR A 244 -8.05 -1.81 -1.76
C THR A 244 -8.27 -0.59 -0.86
N CYS A 245 -8.77 0.51 -1.43
CA CYS A 245 -9.11 1.75 -0.72
C CYS A 245 -9.97 1.50 0.54
N ALA A 246 -10.94 0.58 0.47
CA ALA A 246 -11.85 0.26 1.57
C ALA A 246 -11.19 -0.52 2.73
N VAL A 247 -9.96 -1.00 2.58
CA VAL A 247 -9.14 -1.54 3.68
C VAL A 247 -8.67 -0.42 4.61
N CYS A 248 -8.19 0.68 4.04
CA CYS A 248 -7.68 1.82 4.80
C CYS A 248 -8.77 2.84 5.19
N HIS A 249 -9.77 3.04 4.33
CA HIS A 249 -10.81 4.07 4.48
C HIS A 249 -12.18 3.45 4.80
N ASP A 250 -12.95 4.13 5.65
CA ASP A 250 -14.32 3.79 6.03
C ASP A 250 -15.34 4.68 5.31
N PRO A 251 -15.93 4.26 4.17
CA PRO A 251 -16.76 5.14 3.33
C PRO A 251 -18.03 5.66 4.04
N HIS A 252 -18.40 5.08 5.18
CA HIS A 252 -19.66 5.36 5.87
C HIS A 252 -19.56 6.30 7.07
N ARG A 253 -18.38 6.82 7.43
CA ARG A 253 -18.24 7.72 8.59
C ARG A 253 -16.97 8.55 8.57
N LYS A 254 -17.02 9.69 9.27
CA LYS A 254 -15.82 10.29 9.87
C LYS A 254 -15.32 9.41 11.01
N THR A 255 -14.01 9.28 11.16
CA THR A 255 -13.38 8.36 12.13
C THR A 255 -12.56 9.05 13.22
N GLY A 256 -12.15 10.30 13.02
CA GLY A 256 -11.30 11.05 13.96
C GLY A 256 -9.88 10.48 14.09
N ASN A 257 -9.44 9.68 13.10
CA ASN A 257 -8.17 8.93 13.16
C ASN A 257 -6.99 9.62 12.46
N ALA A 258 -7.23 10.65 11.65
CA ALA A 258 -6.18 11.52 11.11
C ALA A 258 -5.71 12.49 12.20
N VAL A 259 -4.41 12.77 12.26
CA VAL A 259 -3.80 13.60 13.32
C VAL A 259 -3.87 15.10 13.00
N GLU A 260 -3.49 15.48 11.77
CA GLU A 260 -3.47 16.86 11.28
C GLU A 260 -4.17 16.93 9.90
N PRO A 261 -5.48 16.64 9.82
CA PRO A 261 -6.18 16.73 8.54
C PRO A 261 -6.33 18.19 8.09
N GLU A 262 -6.06 18.45 6.80
CA GLU A 262 -6.27 19.76 6.17
C GLU A 262 -7.72 20.24 6.37
N ASP A 263 -7.94 21.54 6.60
CA ASP A 263 -9.23 22.26 6.60
C ASP A 263 -10.49 21.39 6.78
N GLY A 264 -10.66 20.84 8.00
CA GLY A 264 -11.88 20.13 8.39
C GLY A 264 -12.11 18.75 7.75
N ARG A 265 -11.09 18.21 7.08
CA ARG A 265 -11.06 16.81 6.58
C ARG A 265 -10.92 15.83 7.76
N ASP A 266 -11.00 14.55 7.42
CA ASP A 266 -10.92 13.42 8.35
C ASP A 266 -10.19 12.22 7.73
N TYR A 267 -10.10 12.19 6.39
CA TYR A 267 -9.65 11.08 5.54
C TYR A 267 -10.34 9.73 5.79
N GLN A 268 -11.25 9.61 6.77
CA GLN A 268 -12.05 8.42 7.05
C GLN A 268 -11.20 7.18 7.36
N LEU A 269 -9.98 7.34 7.88
CA LEU A 269 -9.04 6.25 8.15
C LEU A 269 -9.61 5.27 9.19
N ARG A 270 -9.54 3.95 8.94
CA ARG A 270 -10.11 2.93 9.84
C ARG A 270 -9.39 2.81 11.18
N PHE A 271 -8.10 3.14 11.20
CA PHE A 271 -7.22 3.08 12.35
C PHE A 271 -6.46 4.40 12.48
N ALA A 272 -6.01 4.73 13.69
CA ALA A 272 -5.24 5.94 13.96
C ALA A 272 -4.01 6.03 13.04
N GLN A 273 -3.82 7.19 12.41
CA GLN A 273 -2.67 7.52 11.56
C GLN A 273 -1.37 7.55 12.38
N VAL A 274 -1.46 8.05 13.62
CA VAL A 274 -0.35 8.15 14.56
C VAL A 274 -0.64 7.32 15.80
N LYS A 275 0.35 6.55 16.24
CA LYS A 275 0.30 5.87 17.54
C LYS A 275 1.69 5.78 18.16
N PHE A 276 1.81 6.07 19.45
CA PHE A 276 3.05 5.88 20.19
C PHE A 276 2.96 4.59 21.01
N VAL A 277 4.03 3.79 20.99
CA VAL A 277 4.13 2.56 21.79
C VAL A 277 5.40 2.58 22.64
N THR A 278 5.34 1.92 23.79
CA THR A 278 6.55 1.53 24.52
C THR A 278 7.15 0.29 23.83
N PRO A 279 8.46 0.30 23.47
CA PRO A 279 9.15 -0.85 22.89
C PRO A 279 9.04 -2.11 23.76
N THR A 280 8.93 -3.29 23.13
CA THR A 280 8.88 -4.58 23.84
C THR A 280 9.54 -5.73 23.08
N ASN A 281 10.15 -6.65 23.82
CA ASN A 281 10.79 -7.84 23.26
C ASN A 281 9.92 -9.09 23.35
N THR A 282 8.71 -9.01 23.91
CA THR A 282 7.80 -10.17 23.97
C THR A 282 7.11 -10.39 22.63
N VAL A 283 7.18 -11.60 22.07
CA VAL A 283 6.47 -11.97 20.82
C VAL A 283 5.02 -11.49 20.85
N ALA A 284 4.24 -11.88 21.86
CA ALA A 284 2.81 -11.59 21.96
C ALA A 284 2.43 -10.10 21.81
N ALA A 285 3.31 -9.16 22.19
CA ALA A 285 3.08 -7.74 22.01
C ALA A 285 3.78 -7.18 20.75
N ALA A 286 4.98 -7.63 20.40
CA ALA A 286 5.65 -7.22 19.16
C ALA A 286 4.84 -7.60 17.90
N THR A 287 4.01 -8.65 18.00
CA THR A 287 3.14 -9.15 16.93
C THR A 287 1.68 -8.71 17.06
N ASP A 288 1.36 -7.77 17.95
CA ASP A 288 -0.02 -7.31 18.19
C ASP A 288 -0.34 -6.08 17.33
N PRO A 289 -1.14 -6.20 16.24
CA PRO A 289 -1.55 -5.06 15.42
C PRO A 289 -2.28 -3.98 16.21
N THR A 290 -2.96 -4.32 17.32
CA THR A 290 -3.71 -3.34 18.10
C THR A 290 -2.80 -2.35 18.82
N ARG A 291 -1.49 -2.64 18.98
CA ARG A 291 -0.51 -1.65 19.46
C ARG A 291 -0.19 -0.57 18.45
N PHE A 292 -0.39 -0.82 17.15
CA PHE A 292 0.18 -0.01 16.08
C PHE A 292 -0.81 0.93 15.39
N ASN A 293 -0.26 1.81 14.54
CA ASN A 293 -1.04 2.72 13.68
C ASN A 293 -1.66 1.95 12.48
N LEU A 294 -2.29 2.68 11.55
CA LEU A 294 -2.87 2.12 10.32
C LEU A 294 -1.90 1.24 9.52
N CYS A 295 -0.67 1.70 9.27
CA CYS A 295 0.32 0.96 8.49
C CYS A 295 0.76 -0.32 9.21
N GLY A 296 1.00 -0.21 10.53
CA GLY A 296 1.37 -1.33 11.39
C GLY A 296 0.23 -2.31 11.68
N GLN A 297 -0.95 -2.19 11.07
CA GLN A 297 -1.93 -3.29 11.04
C GLN A 297 -1.45 -4.48 10.21
N CYS A 298 -0.57 -4.23 9.23
CA CYS A 298 0.07 -5.26 8.38
C CYS A 298 1.60 -5.25 8.52
N HIS A 299 2.21 -4.07 8.60
CA HIS A 299 3.65 -3.87 8.69
C HIS A 299 4.18 -4.00 10.13
N HIS A 300 3.95 -5.18 10.74
CA HIS A 300 4.52 -5.59 12.02
C HIS A 300 5.12 -7.01 11.96
N ALA A 301 5.93 -7.37 12.95
CA ALA A 301 6.54 -8.69 13.11
C ALA A 301 5.51 -9.78 13.40
N ARG A 302 5.66 -10.96 12.80
CA ARG A 302 4.58 -11.99 12.77
C ARG A 302 4.70 -13.08 13.83
N ASP A 303 5.78 -13.86 13.80
CA ASP A 303 5.92 -15.04 14.66
C ASP A 303 7.37 -15.48 14.95
N ARG A 304 8.34 -15.08 14.12
CA ARG A 304 9.73 -15.58 14.20
C ARG A 304 10.61 -14.84 15.20
N VAL A 305 11.45 -15.64 15.84
CA VAL A 305 12.50 -15.20 16.77
C VAL A 305 13.83 -15.81 16.35
N TRP A 306 14.96 -15.30 16.85
CA TRP A 306 16.28 -15.76 16.39
C TRP A 306 16.59 -17.24 16.63
N THR A 307 15.84 -17.95 17.49
CA THR A 307 15.98 -19.40 17.69
C THR A 307 15.32 -20.25 16.59
N ASP A 308 14.50 -19.67 15.72
CA ASP A 308 13.94 -20.37 14.55
C ASP A 308 15.05 -20.80 13.57
N GLY A 309 14.88 -21.98 12.98
CA GLY A 309 15.80 -22.55 11.99
C GLY A 309 15.16 -22.90 10.64
N SER A 310 13.84 -23.07 10.59
CA SER A 310 13.14 -23.50 9.38
C SER A 310 12.99 -22.39 8.34
N ARG A 311 12.79 -21.15 8.81
CA ARG A 311 12.43 -20.02 7.96
C ARG A 311 12.88 -18.68 8.56
N GLU A 312 13.25 -17.76 7.67
CA GLU A 312 13.48 -16.35 7.91
C GLU A 312 12.26 -15.63 8.55
N PRO A 313 12.49 -14.51 9.27
CA PRO A 313 11.42 -13.60 9.68
C PRO A 313 10.54 -13.17 8.50
N HIS A 314 9.28 -12.82 8.78
CA HIS A 314 8.42 -12.30 7.73
C HIS A 314 8.88 -10.88 7.34
N PRO A 315 8.93 -10.50 6.05
CA PRO A 315 9.42 -9.18 5.60
C PRO A 315 8.44 -8.02 5.87
N SER A 316 7.96 -7.90 7.11
CA SER A 316 6.93 -6.92 7.53
C SER A 316 7.31 -6.12 8.77
N ASP A 317 8.53 -6.21 9.27
CA ASP A 317 8.91 -5.69 10.60
C ASP A 317 9.10 -4.16 10.65
N GLN A 318 8.62 -3.41 9.64
CA GLN A 318 8.93 -1.99 9.45
C GLN A 318 8.53 -1.12 10.66
N ILE A 319 7.38 -1.37 11.28
CA ILE A 319 6.97 -0.58 12.45
C ILE A 319 7.71 -0.99 13.73
N ASN A 320 8.15 -2.25 13.85
CA ASN A 320 8.98 -2.69 14.97
C ASN A 320 10.38 -2.09 14.87
N VAL A 321 10.95 -1.98 13.66
CA VAL A 321 12.19 -1.21 13.40
C VAL A 321 11.99 0.25 13.80
N PHE A 322 10.91 0.90 13.36
CA PHE A 322 10.59 2.29 13.68
C PHE A 322 10.50 2.58 15.20
N PHE A 323 9.91 1.67 15.98
CA PHE A 323 9.90 1.78 17.45
C PHE A 323 11.16 1.23 18.14
N GLY A 324 12.05 0.56 17.40
CA GLY A 324 13.27 -0.02 17.95
C GLY A 324 13.00 -1.18 18.90
N GLU A 325 12.14 -2.11 18.49
CA GLU A 325 11.80 -3.33 19.23
C GLU A 325 11.96 -4.57 18.34
N MET A 326 12.12 -5.77 18.91
CA MET A 326 12.16 -7.02 18.13
C MET A 326 11.67 -8.21 18.97
N PRO A 327 10.89 -9.15 18.40
CA PRO A 327 10.39 -10.30 19.15
C PRO A 327 11.54 -11.24 19.55
N MET A 328 11.70 -11.49 20.85
CA MET A 328 12.66 -12.41 21.44
C MET A 328 11.98 -13.68 21.95
N PRO A 329 12.68 -14.84 21.97
CA PRO A 329 12.11 -16.08 22.50
C PRO A 329 11.86 -15.94 24.01
N ALA A 330 10.74 -16.45 24.51
CA ALA A 330 10.38 -16.36 25.93
C ALA A 330 11.43 -16.99 26.89
N SER A 331 12.25 -17.92 26.40
CA SER A 331 13.36 -18.55 27.14
C SER A 331 14.65 -17.71 27.19
N LYS A 332 14.80 -16.73 26.32
CA LYS A 332 15.94 -15.78 26.26
C LYS A 332 15.40 -14.39 25.87
N PRO A 333 14.66 -13.71 26.78
CA PRO A 333 13.88 -12.51 26.48
C PRO A 333 14.71 -11.23 26.35
N ASP A 334 15.99 -11.28 26.76
CA ASP A 334 16.91 -10.15 26.63
C ASP A 334 17.12 -9.79 25.15
N PRO A 335 17.01 -8.51 24.78
CA PRO A 335 17.15 -8.10 23.39
C PRO A 335 18.58 -8.34 22.87
N ILE A 336 18.71 -8.67 21.59
CA ILE A 336 20.04 -8.71 20.94
C ILE A 336 20.61 -7.29 20.82
N VAL A 337 19.74 -6.29 20.63
CA VAL A 337 20.07 -4.88 20.44
C VAL A 337 19.20 -4.04 21.38
N PRO A 338 19.76 -3.17 22.23
CA PRO A 338 18.99 -2.33 23.15
C PRO A 338 17.83 -1.59 22.45
N SER A 339 16.65 -1.65 23.05
CA SER A 339 15.45 -1.04 22.45
C SER A 339 15.59 0.48 22.38
N ARG A 340 15.48 1.05 21.18
CA ARG A 340 15.73 2.46 20.92
C ARG A 340 14.78 3.01 19.86
N PRO A 341 13.76 3.81 20.24
CA PRO A 341 12.84 4.39 19.26
C PRO A 341 13.51 5.34 18.28
N SER A 342 12.94 5.44 17.07
CA SER A 342 13.47 6.27 16.00
C SER A 342 13.38 7.76 16.29
N VAL A 343 14.36 8.52 15.77
CA VAL A 343 14.32 9.99 15.70
C VAL A 343 13.15 10.51 14.85
N HIS A 344 12.65 9.69 13.91
CA HIS A 344 11.50 10.00 13.06
C HIS A 344 10.14 9.81 13.77
N LEU A 345 10.11 9.48 15.06
CA LEU A 345 8.88 9.57 15.87
C LEU A 345 8.27 10.97 15.91
N ASN A 346 9.07 12.01 15.65
CA ASN A 346 8.63 13.40 15.62
C ASN A 346 8.00 13.80 14.26
N ALA A 347 7.95 12.90 13.27
CA ALA A 347 7.27 13.15 12.00
C ALA A 347 5.75 13.20 12.24
N ALA A 348 5.12 14.31 11.84
CA ALA A 348 3.76 14.67 12.26
C ALA A 348 2.73 13.57 11.97
N GLU A 349 2.76 12.97 10.78
CA GLU A 349 1.84 11.89 10.37
C GLU A 349 2.48 10.48 10.44
N GLN A 350 3.59 10.31 11.19
CA GLN A 350 4.42 9.11 11.20
C GLN A 350 4.73 8.60 9.77
N CYS A 351 4.30 7.39 9.43
CA CYS A 351 4.55 6.74 8.14
C CYS A 351 4.01 7.56 6.95
N SER A 352 2.84 8.18 7.10
CA SER A 352 2.21 8.98 6.04
C SER A 352 3.02 10.21 5.65
N THR A 353 3.82 10.78 6.58
CA THR A 353 4.66 11.96 6.32
C THR A 353 5.60 11.75 5.12
N CYS A 354 6.14 10.53 4.96
CA CYS A 354 7.08 10.21 3.89
C CYS A 354 6.45 9.38 2.77
N HIS A 355 5.57 8.44 3.10
CA HIS A 355 4.99 7.48 2.15
C HIS A 355 3.64 7.93 1.57
N VAL A 356 2.95 8.89 2.17
CA VAL A 356 1.66 9.41 1.69
C VAL A 356 1.70 10.95 1.68
N PHE A 357 2.82 11.48 1.19
CA PHE A 357 2.98 12.92 0.93
C PHE A 357 1.97 13.37 -0.12
N ARG A 358 1.34 14.52 0.11
CA ARG A 358 0.23 15.02 -0.69
C ARG A 358 0.50 16.46 -1.13
N SER A 359 0.13 16.78 -2.36
CA SER A 359 0.24 18.13 -2.93
C SER A 359 -0.97 18.41 -3.82
N PRO A 360 -1.61 19.59 -3.74
CA PRO A 360 -2.76 19.93 -4.57
C PRO A 360 -2.37 20.09 -6.05
N PHE A 361 -3.34 19.86 -6.94
CA PHE A 361 -3.22 20.17 -8.36
C PHE A 361 -2.88 21.65 -8.60
N VAL A 362 -1.95 21.92 -9.53
CA VAL A 362 -1.58 23.29 -9.93
C VAL A 362 -1.71 23.44 -11.45
N ALA A 363 -2.78 24.13 -11.86
CA ALA A 363 -3.17 24.31 -13.26
C ALA A 363 -1.99 24.75 -14.15
N GLY A 364 -1.72 23.98 -15.21
CA GLY A 364 -0.65 24.24 -16.17
C GLY A 364 0.77 24.13 -15.62
N ARG A 365 0.96 23.51 -14.44
CA ARG A 365 2.29 23.26 -13.84
C ARG A 365 2.50 21.83 -13.37
N ALA A 366 1.56 21.26 -12.61
CA ALA A 366 1.69 19.93 -12.04
C ALA A 366 0.32 19.29 -11.75
N PRO A 367 0.16 17.97 -11.94
CA PRO A 367 -0.96 17.23 -11.39
C PRO A 367 -0.93 17.26 -9.84
N ALA A 368 -2.03 16.86 -9.21
CA ALA A 368 -2.01 16.58 -7.78
C ALA A 368 -1.06 15.40 -7.48
N VAL A 369 -0.46 15.40 -6.28
CA VAL A 369 0.23 14.22 -5.74
C VAL A 369 -0.66 13.65 -4.65
N SER A 370 -1.09 12.40 -4.81
CA SER A 370 -1.98 11.75 -3.82
C SER A 370 -1.22 10.92 -2.79
N GLY A 371 0.00 10.47 -3.13
CA GLY A 371 0.87 9.66 -2.27
C GLY A 371 0.40 8.21 -2.15
N HIS A 372 -0.48 7.73 -3.02
CA HIS A 372 -1.04 6.36 -2.92
C HIS A 372 -0.21 5.30 -3.66
N THR A 373 0.93 5.68 -4.25
CA THR A 373 1.99 4.74 -4.66
C THR A 373 2.70 4.13 -3.45
N PHE A 374 2.62 4.80 -2.29
CA PHE A 374 3.34 4.50 -1.05
C PHE A 374 4.86 4.63 -1.13
N GLU A 375 5.38 5.17 -2.23
CA GLU A 375 6.81 5.47 -2.40
C GLU A 375 7.23 6.70 -1.59
N VAL A 376 8.50 6.75 -1.19
CA VAL A 376 9.02 7.85 -0.38
C VAL A 376 9.14 9.13 -1.21
N ASN A 377 8.45 10.18 -0.78
CA ASN A 377 8.60 11.52 -1.34
C ASN A 377 9.43 12.42 -0.39
N PHE A 378 10.56 12.93 -0.88
CA PHE A 378 11.49 13.76 -0.10
C PHE A 378 10.97 15.17 0.21
N GLU A 379 9.92 15.64 -0.46
CA GLU A 379 9.23 16.89 -0.08
C GLU A 379 8.61 16.77 1.33
N GLY A 380 8.16 15.57 1.73
CA GLY A 380 7.69 15.28 3.09
C GLY A 380 8.78 15.35 4.17
N CYS A 381 10.05 15.51 3.79
CA CYS A 381 11.16 15.69 4.72
C CYS A 381 11.53 17.16 4.95
N VAL A 382 11.02 18.10 4.14
CA VAL A 382 11.52 19.48 4.03
C VAL A 382 11.47 20.23 5.37
N ASP A 383 10.38 20.13 6.11
CA ASP A 383 10.17 20.83 7.39
C ASP A 383 11.25 20.53 8.45
N CYS A 384 11.87 19.34 8.38
CA CYS A 384 12.90 18.89 9.31
C CYS A 384 14.32 18.87 8.70
N HIS A 385 14.44 18.70 7.38
CA HIS A 385 15.71 18.49 6.68
C HIS A 385 16.14 19.66 5.79
N GLY A 386 15.31 20.71 5.65
CA GLY A 386 15.61 21.96 4.97
C GLY A 386 15.24 21.98 3.48
N THR A 387 15.67 20.98 2.70
CA THR A 387 15.24 20.79 1.30
C THR A 387 15.14 19.31 0.95
N ALA A 388 14.36 18.98 -0.07
CA ALA A 388 14.26 17.61 -0.61
C ALA A 388 15.64 17.07 -1.06
N ASP A 389 16.48 17.90 -1.68
CA ASP A 389 17.86 17.52 -2.06
C ASP A 389 18.73 17.16 -0.85
N ILE A 390 18.63 17.93 0.26
CA ILE A 390 19.40 17.65 1.48
C ILE A 390 18.87 16.38 2.17
N ALA A 391 17.55 16.17 2.17
CA ALA A 391 16.93 14.95 2.68
C ALA A 391 17.38 13.73 1.87
N LYS A 392 17.33 13.81 0.54
CA LYS A 392 17.79 12.77 -0.37
C LYS A 392 19.29 12.47 -0.20
N ALA A 393 20.14 13.49 -0.15
CA ALA A 393 21.58 13.28 0.04
C ALA A 393 21.91 12.59 1.38
N LYS A 394 21.15 12.90 2.46
CA LYS A 394 21.26 12.19 3.75
C LYS A 394 20.78 10.75 3.65
N PHE A 395 19.68 10.49 2.94
CA PHE A 395 19.15 9.15 2.70
C PHE A 395 20.12 8.28 1.88
N ASP A 396 20.63 8.81 0.75
CA ASP A 396 21.58 8.12 -0.11
C ASP A 396 22.87 7.76 0.66
N GLY A 397 23.38 8.70 1.47
CA GLY A 397 24.55 8.47 2.33
C GLY A 397 24.31 7.42 3.42
N LEU A 398 23.14 7.44 4.06
CA LEU A 398 22.74 6.40 5.02
C LEU A 398 22.63 5.03 4.33
N LYS A 399 21.98 4.96 3.17
CA LYS A 399 21.82 3.72 2.42
C LYS A 399 23.17 3.09 2.07
N VAL A 400 24.14 3.87 1.58
CA VAL A 400 25.51 3.38 1.31
C VAL A 400 26.18 2.85 2.58
N GLU A 401 26.01 3.52 3.73
CA GLU A 401 26.51 3.03 5.02
C GLU A 401 25.91 1.66 5.40
N ILE A 402 24.58 1.54 5.30
CA ILE A 402 23.84 0.32 5.65
C ILE A 402 24.15 -0.83 4.70
N ASP A 403 24.11 -0.60 3.39
CA ASP A 403 24.46 -1.60 2.36
C ASP A 403 25.88 -2.15 2.57
N THR A 404 26.85 -1.27 2.90
CA THR A 404 28.24 -1.66 3.20
C THR A 404 28.31 -2.57 4.43
N ARG A 405 27.60 -2.22 5.52
CA ARG A 405 27.57 -3.01 6.76
C ARG A 405 26.87 -4.36 6.56
N VAL A 406 25.78 -4.39 5.79
CA VAL A 406 25.07 -5.62 5.38
C VAL A 406 26.00 -6.55 4.58
N ALA A 407 26.75 -6.01 3.61
CA ALA A 407 27.71 -6.78 2.83
C ALA A 407 28.85 -7.35 3.70
N GLN A 408 29.36 -6.60 4.67
CA GLN A 408 30.36 -7.08 5.63
C GLN A 408 29.83 -8.22 6.51
N LEU A 409 28.59 -8.10 7.00
CA LEU A 409 27.91 -9.14 7.77
C LEU A 409 27.70 -10.41 6.94
N LEU A 410 27.19 -10.28 5.72
CA LEU A 410 27.00 -11.40 4.79
C LEU A 410 28.33 -12.11 4.48
N ALA A 411 29.41 -11.36 4.26
CA ALA A 411 30.74 -11.94 4.06
C ALA A 411 31.24 -12.72 5.29
N ALA A 412 31.03 -12.20 6.50
CA ALA A 412 31.40 -12.89 7.74
C ALA A 412 30.58 -14.19 7.96
N LEU A 413 29.28 -14.14 7.72
CA LEU A 413 28.39 -15.31 7.78
C LEU A 413 28.79 -16.38 6.76
N ASN A 414 29.03 -16.00 5.50
CA ASN A 414 29.47 -16.91 4.44
C ASN A 414 30.86 -17.52 4.72
N ALA A 415 31.78 -16.76 5.32
CA ALA A 415 33.08 -17.28 5.74
C ALA A 415 32.95 -18.32 6.86
N TRP A 416 32.17 -18.03 7.90
CA TRP A 416 31.88 -19.00 8.97
C TRP A 416 31.18 -20.25 8.41
N GLY A 417 30.18 -20.05 7.54
CA GLY A 417 29.45 -21.15 6.91
C GLY A 417 30.36 -22.07 6.12
N THR A 418 31.22 -21.50 5.26
CA THR A 418 32.21 -22.24 4.48
C THR A 418 33.18 -23.02 5.37
N ALA A 419 33.62 -22.44 6.48
CA ALA A 419 34.53 -23.08 7.43
C ALA A 419 33.89 -24.25 8.20
N LYS A 420 32.58 -24.22 8.47
CA LYS A 420 31.86 -25.30 9.17
C LYS A 420 31.30 -26.37 8.25
N ASN A 421 30.86 -25.98 7.05
CA ASN A 421 30.33 -26.87 6.01
C ASN A 421 29.29 -27.89 6.53
N ILE A 422 28.36 -27.43 7.38
CA ILE A 422 27.34 -28.26 8.03
C ILE A 422 26.52 -28.95 6.95
N GLU A 423 26.44 -30.29 7.01
CA GLU A 423 25.72 -31.12 6.01
C GLU A 423 26.16 -30.88 4.55
N GLY A 424 27.41 -30.39 4.32
CA GLY A 424 27.91 -30.11 2.98
C GLY A 424 27.37 -28.82 2.35
N LYS A 425 26.73 -27.93 3.13
CA LYS A 425 26.07 -26.71 2.63
C LYS A 425 27.03 -25.56 2.28
N GLY A 426 28.33 -25.70 2.52
CA GLY A 426 29.33 -24.68 2.25
C GLY A 426 28.97 -23.34 2.89
N ALA A 427 29.06 -22.24 2.13
CA ALA A 427 28.68 -20.91 2.60
C ALA A 427 27.26 -20.86 3.20
N LEU A 428 26.30 -21.64 2.71
CA LEU A 428 24.92 -21.69 3.23
C LEU A 428 24.76 -22.42 4.56
N SER A 429 25.85 -22.88 5.21
CA SER A 429 25.76 -23.58 6.51
C SER A 429 25.20 -22.73 7.65
N TRP A 430 25.18 -21.40 7.50
CA TRP A 430 24.50 -20.51 8.46
C TRP A 430 23.03 -20.29 8.12
N GLU A 431 22.56 -20.58 6.90
CA GLU A 431 21.25 -20.14 6.41
C GLU A 431 20.06 -20.89 7.04
N TYR A 432 18.85 -20.33 6.88
CA TYR A 432 17.60 -21.02 7.19
C TYR A 432 17.38 -22.22 6.25
N THR A 433 16.58 -23.20 6.67
CA THR A 433 16.25 -24.37 5.82
C THR A 433 15.48 -23.99 4.55
N SER A 434 14.62 -22.96 4.60
CA SER A 434 13.94 -22.35 3.44
C SER A 434 14.92 -21.88 2.36
N GLU A 435 15.97 -21.17 2.78
CA GLU A 435 17.00 -20.55 1.94
C GLU A 435 18.13 -21.53 1.56
N GLY A 436 17.83 -22.83 1.55
CA GLY A 436 18.76 -23.89 1.14
C GLY A 436 19.80 -24.28 2.20
N GLY A 437 19.74 -23.73 3.42
CA GLY A 437 20.63 -24.07 4.53
C GLY A 437 20.46 -25.51 5.07
N PRO A 438 21.06 -25.83 6.25
CA PRO A 438 21.00 -27.16 6.83
C PRO A 438 19.58 -27.62 7.21
N SER A 439 19.40 -28.93 7.32
CA SER A 439 18.23 -29.59 7.86
C SER A 439 17.97 -29.19 9.32
N ALA A 440 16.80 -29.55 9.87
CA ALA A 440 16.51 -29.34 11.29
C ALA A 440 17.58 -29.93 12.24
N GLY A 441 18.29 -30.99 11.82
CA GLY A 441 19.44 -31.54 12.54
C GLY A 441 20.62 -30.55 12.57
N GLY A 442 21.07 -30.08 11.40
CA GLY A 442 22.12 -29.08 11.26
C GLY A 442 21.76 -27.72 11.87
N GLN A 443 20.50 -27.27 11.81
CA GLN A 443 20.06 -26.04 12.49
C GLN A 443 20.32 -26.09 14.01
N ASN A 444 20.27 -27.28 14.62
CA ASN A 444 20.56 -27.45 16.05
C ASN A 444 22.06 -27.35 16.38
N THR A 445 22.97 -27.52 15.41
CA THR A 445 24.42 -27.41 15.63
C THR A 445 24.96 -25.99 15.39
N ILE A 446 24.20 -25.12 14.72
CA ILE A 446 24.56 -23.71 14.53
C ILE A 446 24.57 -22.98 15.90
N PRO A 447 25.68 -22.30 16.29
CA PRO A 447 25.79 -21.55 17.54
C PRO A 447 24.80 -20.37 17.64
N ASP A 448 24.40 -20.04 18.87
CA ASP A 448 23.50 -18.91 19.16
C ASP A 448 23.97 -17.58 18.55
N ASN A 449 25.28 -17.31 18.55
CA ASN A 449 25.83 -16.07 17.97
C ASN A 449 25.53 -15.96 16.46
N ILE A 450 25.67 -17.06 15.71
CA ILE A 450 25.37 -17.10 14.27
C ILE A 450 23.86 -16.99 14.05
N LYS A 451 23.03 -17.66 14.86
CA LYS A 451 21.56 -17.55 14.79
C LYS A 451 21.09 -16.11 15.02
N LYS A 452 21.65 -15.43 16.02
CA LYS A 452 21.40 -14.00 16.29
C LYS A 452 21.88 -13.10 15.14
N ALA A 453 23.09 -13.33 14.63
CA ALA A 453 23.63 -12.56 13.50
C ALA A 453 22.80 -12.72 12.22
N ARG A 454 22.38 -13.96 11.90
CA ARG A 454 21.43 -14.29 10.82
C ARG A 454 20.09 -13.58 11.02
N TYR A 455 19.51 -13.67 12.22
CA TYR A 455 18.24 -13.01 12.51
C TYR A 455 18.32 -11.50 12.28
N LEU A 456 19.38 -10.85 12.79
CA LEU A 456 19.60 -9.41 12.58
C LEU A 456 19.87 -9.03 11.11
N TYR A 457 20.57 -9.88 10.34
CA TYR A 457 20.74 -9.69 8.89
C TYR A 457 19.37 -9.60 8.18
N TYR A 458 18.52 -10.61 8.38
CA TYR A 458 17.18 -10.64 7.78
C TYR A 458 16.27 -9.52 8.31
N TYR A 459 16.25 -9.32 9.63
CA TYR A 459 15.47 -8.27 10.29
C TYR A 459 15.78 -6.87 9.75
N VAL A 460 17.05 -6.56 9.45
CA VAL A 460 17.43 -5.29 8.82
C VAL A 460 17.10 -5.27 7.34
N VAL A 461 17.55 -6.27 6.56
CA VAL A 461 17.42 -6.28 5.09
C VAL A 461 15.95 -6.29 4.65
N GLN A 462 15.10 -7.04 5.34
CA GLN A 462 13.69 -7.18 5.03
C GLN A 462 12.79 -6.23 5.84
N GLY A 463 13.12 -5.97 7.11
CA GLY A 463 12.32 -5.10 7.99
C GLY A 463 12.56 -3.60 7.79
N GLY A 464 13.58 -3.18 7.04
CA GLY A 464 13.79 -1.75 6.78
C GLY A 464 15.08 -1.43 6.05
N GLY A 465 15.36 -2.12 4.95
CA GLY A 465 16.68 -2.29 4.31
C GLY A 465 17.49 -1.05 3.90
N THR A 466 17.01 0.17 4.14
CA THR A 466 17.78 1.43 3.98
C THR A 466 18.22 2.04 5.32
N GLY A 467 17.77 1.49 6.44
CA GLY A 467 17.97 2.02 7.79
C GLY A 467 17.13 3.24 8.15
N VAL A 468 16.47 3.91 7.19
CA VAL A 468 15.82 5.21 7.42
C VAL A 468 14.71 5.17 8.49
N HIS A 469 14.02 4.04 8.65
CA HIS A 469 12.99 3.89 9.67
C HIS A 469 13.56 4.09 11.08
N ASN A 470 14.79 3.67 11.35
CA ASN A 470 15.47 3.87 12.63
C ASN A 470 17.00 3.75 12.49
N PRO A 471 17.71 4.83 12.07
CA PRO A 471 19.09 4.73 11.61
C PRO A 471 20.05 4.19 12.67
N ASP A 472 19.90 4.62 13.93
CA ASP A 472 20.84 4.26 14.98
C ASP A 472 20.62 2.85 15.52
N TYR A 473 19.37 2.41 15.66
CA TYR A 473 19.04 1.02 16.02
C TYR A 473 19.52 0.04 14.96
N VAL A 474 19.37 0.38 13.67
CA VAL A 474 19.86 -0.45 12.55
C VAL A 474 21.39 -0.48 12.49
N ARG A 475 22.08 0.64 12.74
CA ARG A 475 23.55 0.65 12.89
C ARG A 475 24.02 -0.27 14.02
N GLU A 476 23.41 -0.16 15.19
CA GLU A 476 23.77 -0.96 16.36
C GLU A 476 23.49 -2.45 16.14
N ALA A 477 22.38 -2.79 15.47
CA ALA A 477 22.07 -4.14 15.03
C ALA A 477 23.15 -4.72 14.11
N LEU A 478 23.57 -4.00 13.06
CA LEU A 478 24.58 -4.51 12.12
C LEU A 478 25.98 -4.64 12.76
N VAL A 479 26.36 -3.72 13.66
CA VAL A 479 27.63 -3.81 14.42
C VAL A 479 27.61 -5.02 15.36
N THR A 480 26.49 -5.25 16.03
CA THR A 480 26.29 -6.38 16.95
C THR A 480 26.30 -7.70 16.17
N ALA A 481 25.56 -7.79 15.07
CA ALA A 481 25.51 -8.95 14.20
C ALA A 481 26.89 -9.32 13.63
N LEU A 482 27.65 -8.34 13.14
CA LEU A 482 29.00 -8.57 12.60
C LEU A 482 29.95 -9.11 13.69
N THR A 483 29.88 -8.53 14.89
CA THR A 483 30.68 -8.97 16.04
C THR A 483 30.32 -10.40 16.46
N LEU A 484 29.02 -10.73 16.51
CA LEU A 484 28.53 -12.08 16.79
C LEU A 484 28.99 -13.09 15.74
N ALA A 485 28.96 -12.73 14.46
CA ALA A 485 29.42 -13.60 13.37
C ALA A 485 30.94 -13.84 13.42
N GLN A 486 31.73 -12.81 13.72
CA GLN A 486 33.20 -12.89 13.77
C GLN A 486 33.73 -13.60 15.03
N THR A 487 32.98 -13.61 16.13
CA THR A 487 33.37 -14.23 17.41
C THR A 487 32.74 -15.60 17.66
N ALA A 488 31.96 -16.13 16.72
CA ALA A 488 31.36 -17.45 16.82
C ALA A 488 32.42 -18.57 16.72
N PRO A 489 32.29 -19.65 17.53
CA PRO A 489 33.27 -20.73 17.59
C PRO A 489 33.25 -21.65 16.36
#